data_AF-A0A3C0SLK7-F1
#
_entry.id   AF-A0A3C0SLK7-F1
#
_cell.length_a   1.000
_cell.length_b   1.000
_cell.length_c   1.000
_cell.angle_alpha   90.00
_cell.angle_beta   90.00
_cell.angle_gamma   90.00
#
_symmetry.space_group_name_H-M   'P 1'
#
loop_
_entity.id
_entity.type
_entity.pdbx_description
1 polymer ?
#
loop_
_entity_poly.entity_id
_entity_poly.type
_entity_poly.pdbx_seq_one_letter_code
_entity_poly.pdbx_strand_id
1 'polypeptide(L)'
;MIGDRLKLLRLERDLSQEDLANTFNITRQAYSSWERNEYEPSLDTISKLAQFYNVTIDYLFGKTDIREDVYKDPKLQEYINECVKIYNRFLKEKDHD
;
A
#
# COMPACT_ATOMS: atom_id res chain seq x y z
N MET A 1 -0.97 -12.59 4.07
CA MET A 1 0.44 -12.96 3.82
C MET A 1 1.18 -11.77 3.26
N ILE A 2 1.89 -11.04 4.11
CA ILE A 2 2.61 -9.81 3.77
C ILE A 2 4.12 -9.92 4.07
N GLY A 3 4.56 -11.05 4.63
CA GLY A 3 5.89 -11.21 5.24
C GLY A 3 7.05 -10.99 4.26
N ASP A 4 6.92 -11.47 3.03
CA ASP A 4 7.95 -11.31 2.00
C ASP A 4 8.13 -9.83 1.62
N ARG A 5 7.03 -9.09 1.49
CA ARG A 5 7.05 -7.65 1.20
C ARG A 5 7.59 -6.84 2.37
N LEU A 6 7.24 -7.20 3.61
CA LEU A 6 7.80 -6.56 4.80
C LEU A 6 9.31 -6.75 4.88
N LYS A 7 9.79 -7.98 4.65
CA LYS A 7 11.23 -8.29 4.67
C LYS A 7 11.97 -7.53 3.57
N LEU A 8 11.44 -7.53 2.35
CA LEU A 8 11.99 -6.77 1.23
C LEU A 8 12.12 -5.28 1.57
N LEU A 9 11.01 -4.64 1.95
CA LEU A 9 10.97 -3.21 2.27
C LEU A 9 11.87 -2.83 3.44
N ARG A 10 11.98 -3.70 4.44
CA ARG A 10 12.89 -3.51 5.57
C ARG A 10 14.35 -3.51 5.11
N LEU A 11 14.73 -4.50 4.31
CA LEU A 11 16.10 -4.63 3.80
C LEU A 11 16.46 -3.48 2.86
N GLU A 12 15.52 -3.00 2.05
CA GLU A 12 15.72 -1.82 1.18
C GLU A 12 16.01 -0.52 1.94
N ARG A 13 15.64 -0.45 3.22
CA ARG A 13 15.90 0.69 4.10
C ARG A 13 17.05 0.45 5.07
N ASP A 14 17.79 -0.65 4.91
CA ASP A 14 18.88 -1.08 5.80
C ASP A 14 18.47 -1.19 7.28
N LEU A 15 17.21 -1.55 7.54
CA LEU A 15 16.68 -1.66 8.90
C LEU A 15 16.78 -3.11 9.42
N SER A 16 17.07 -3.27 10.70
CA SER A 16 17.00 -4.57 11.38
C SER A 16 15.57 -4.88 11.85
N GLN A 17 15.28 -6.15 12.16
CA GLN A 17 13.99 -6.51 12.77
C GLN A 17 13.79 -5.83 14.14
N GLU A 18 14.88 -5.52 14.84
CA GLU A 18 14.85 -4.80 16.12
C GLU A 18 14.44 -3.34 15.92
N ASP A 19 14.95 -2.67 14.88
CA ASP A 19 14.59 -1.28 14.56
C ASP A 19 13.10 -1.14 14.29
N LEU A 20 12.53 -2.08 13.54
CA LEU A 20 11.10 -2.11 13.26
C LEU A 20 10.29 -2.45 14.51
N ALA A 21 10.76 -3.39 15.32
CA ALA A 21 10.10 -3.70 16.58
C ALA A 21 9.99 -2.47 17.50
N ASN A 22 11.09 -1.72 17.63
CA ASN A 22 11.11 -0.46 18.38
C ASN A 22 10.20 0.61 17.76
N THR A 23 10.23 0.76 16.43
CA THR A 23 9.40 1.75 15.71
C THR A 23 7.90 1.51 15.91
N PHE A 24 7.48 0.25 15.91
CA PHE A 24 6.07 -0.15 16.04
C PHE A 24 5.67 -0.50 17.48
N ASN A 25 6.57 -0.34 18.44
CA ASN A 25 6.37 -0.66 19.86
C ASN A 25 5.86 -2.10 20.08
N ILE A 26 6.55 -3.06 19.48
CA ILE A 26 6.29 -4.50 19.56
C ILE A 26 7.58 -5.24 19.91
N THR A 27 7.49 -6.55 20.15
CA THR A 27 8.69 -7.37 20.33
C THR A 27 9.33 -7.71 18.98
N ARG A 28 10.65 -7.91 18.98
CA ARG A 28 11.37 -8.43 17.79
C ARG A 28 10.80 -9.76 17.31
N GLN A 29 10.38 -10.62 18.23
CA GLN A 29 9.75 -11.91 17.90
C GLN A 29 8.43 -11.70 17.15
N ALA A 30 7.61 -10.72 17.55
CA ALA A 30 6.37 -10.39 16.86
C ALA A 30 6.64 -9.87 15.44
N TYR A 31 7.59 -8.94 15.26
CA TYR A 31 7.95 -8.49 13.92
C TYR A 31 8.48 -9.64 13.04
N SER A 32 9.33 -10.49 13.64
CA SER A 32 9.91 -11.62 12.94
C SER A 32 8.87 -12.68 12.55
N SER A 33 7.79 -12.86 13.34
CA SER A 33 6.72 -13.78 12.99
C SER A 33 5.85 -13.26 11.84
N TRP A 34 5.71 -11.93 11.71
CA TRP A 34 5.08 -11.31 10.53
C TRP A 34 5.87 -11.59 9.26
N GLU A 35 7.21 -11.42 9.28
CA GLU A 35 8.06 -11.72 8.12
C GLU A 35 8.03 -13.19 7.70
N ARG A 36 7.80 -14.11 8.66
CA ARG A 36 7.65 -15.55 8.38
C ARG A 36 6.22 -15.96 8.02
N ASN A 37 5.27 -15.00 7.96
CA ASN A 37 3.84 -15.26 7.75
C ASN A 37 3.22 -16.21 8.80
N GLU A 38 3.79 -16.31 10.01
CA GLU A 38 3.24 -17.14 11.10
C GLU A 38 2.06 -16.46 11.78
N TYR A 39 2.12 -15.14 11.89
CA TYR A 39 1.05 -14.30 12.43
C TYR A 39 0.89 -13.07 11.55
N GLU A 40 -0.34 -12.58 11.42
CA GLU A 40 -0.63 -11.37 10.67
C GLU A 40 -0.82 -10.18 11.64
N PRO A 41 -0.22 -9.02 11.36
CA PRO A 41 -0.49 -7.81 12.14
C PRO A 41 -1.96 -7.39 12.04
N SER A 42 -2.41 -6.56 12.99
CA SER A 42 -3.75 -5.97 12.94
C SER A 42 -3.93 -5.06 11.72
N LEU A 43 -5.16 -4.81 11.29
CA LEU A 43 -5.46 -3.88 10.18
C LEU A 43 -4.92 -2.47 10.42
N ASP A 44 -4.97 -2.00 11.66
CA ASP A 44 -4.36 -0.72 12.06
C ASP A 44 -2.84 -0.74 11.86
N THR A 45 -2.17 -1.82 12.27
CA THR A 45 -0.73 -1.99 12.10
C THR A 45 -0.35 -2.10 10.63
N ILE A 46 -1.14 -2.81 9.82
CA ILE A 46 -0.95 -2.91 8.37
C ILE A 46 -1.03 -1.52 7.72
N SER A 47 -2.02 -0.72 8.12
CA SER A 47 -2.17 0.66 7.63
C SER A 47 -0.96 1.52 7.98
N LYS A 48 -0.45 1.39 9.21
CA LYS A 48 0.77 2.09 9.66
C LYS A 48 2.01 1.61 8.91
N LEU A 49 2.15 0.31 8.64
CA LEU A 49 3.25 -0.24 7.84
C LEU A 49 3.21 0.29 6.40
N ALA A 50 2.04 0.31 5.77
CA ALA A 50 1.86 0.85 4.43
C ALA A 50 2.27 2.32 4.37
N GLN A 51 1.83 3.13 5.34
CA GLN A 51 2.22 4.53 5.45
C GLN A 51 3.72 4.69 5.71
N PHE A 52 4.28 3.95 6.66
CA PHE A 52 5.71 4.00 6.99
C PHE A 52 6.57 3.72 5.76
N TYR A 53 6.23 2.69 4.99
CA TYR A 53 6.95 2.30 3.78
C TYR A 53 6.60 3.14 2.55
N ASN A 54 5.62 4.03 2.65
CA ASN A 54 5.04 4.79 1.54
C ASN A 54 4.59 3.89 0.38
N VAL A 55 3.86 2.83 0.71
CA VAL A 55 3.30 1.88 -0.25
C VAL A 55 1.81 1.69 -0.05
N THR A 56 1.12 1.10 -1.03
CA THR A 56 -0.27 0.69 -0.88
C THR A 56 -0.39 -0.59 -0.03
N ILE A 57 -1.57 -0.79 0.58
CA ILE A 57 -1.88 -2.06 1.24
C ILE A 57 -1.87 -3.21 0.22
N ASP A 58 -2.37 -2.99 -1.00
CA ASP A 58 -2.36 -4.02 -2.05
C ASP A 58 -0.94 -4.44 -2.43
N TYR A 59 0.03 -3.52 -2.44
CA TYR A 59 1.44 -3.86 -2.60
C TYR A 59 1.95 -4.74 -1.45
N LEU A 60 1.64 -4.39 -0.19
CA LEU A 60 2.03 -5.20 0.98
C LEU A 60 1.48 -6.63 0.91
N PHE A 61 0.25 -6.80 0.43
CA PHE A 61 -0.38 -8.10 0.22
C PHE A 61 0.07 -8.82 -1.06
N GLY A 62 0.97 -8.22 -1.84
CA GLY A 62 1.47 -8.80 -3.09
C GLY A 62 0.41 -8.92 -4.18
N LYS A 63 -0.68 -8.14 -4.11
CA LYS A 63 -1.72 -8.09 -5.15
C LYS A 63 -1.31 -7.25 -6.36
N THR A 64 -0.29 -6.42 -6.18
CA THR A 64 0.30 -5.58 -7.23
C THR A 64 1.80 -5.37 -6.96
N ASP A 65 2.56 -5.14 -8.02
CA ASP A 65 3.95 -4.68 -7.94
C ASP A 65 4.06 -3.14 -7.93
N ILE A 66 2.94 -2.44 -8.10
CA ILE A 66 2.87 -0.99 -8.01
C ILE A 66 2.92 -0.58 -6.54
N ARG A 67 4.07 -0.04 -6.12
CA ARG A 67 4.32 0.41 -4.74
C ARG A 67 3.44 1.57 -4.35
N GLU A 68 3.48 2.61 -5.16
CA GLU A 68 2.87 3.89 -4.82
C GLU A 68 1.41 3.92 -5.24
N ASP A 69 0.64 4.68 -4.48
CA ASP A 69 -0.67 5.07 -4.92
C ASP A 69 -0.50 6.12 -6.03
N VAL A 70 -0.39 5.67 -7.28
CA VAL A 70 -0.24 6.55 -8.46
C VAL A 70 -1.40 7.55 -8.57
N TYR A 71 -2.55 7.23 -7.97
CA TYR A 71 -3.68 8.14 -7.85
C TYR A 71 -3.41 9.32 -6.92
N LYS A 72 -2.28 9.41 -6.21
CA LYS A 72 -1.92 10.60 -5.43
C LYS A 72 -1.30 11.72 -6.26
N ASP A 73 -0.86 11.47 -7.50
CA ASP A 73 -0.35 12.54 -8.36
C ASP A 73 -1.49 13.51 -8.73
N PRO A 74 -1.43 14.79 -8.31
CA PRO A 74 -2.49 15.76 -8.60
C PRO A 74 -2.73 15.95 -10.09
N LYS A 75 -1.68 15.87 -10.93
CA LYS A 75 -1.81 16.02 -12.39
C LYS A 75 -2.52 14.83 -13.00
N LEU A 76 -2.20 13.62 -12.54
CA LEU A 76 -2.88 12.40 -12.99
C LEU A 76 -4.35 12.43 -12.55
N GLN A 77 -4.63 12.88 -11.34
CA GLN A 77 -5.99 13.07 -10.85
C GLN A 77 -6.79 14.06 -11.70
N GLU A 78 -6.21 15.21 -12.02
CA GLU A 78 -6.83 16.19 -12.91
C GLU A 78 -7.15 15.57 -14.28
N TYR A 79 -6.18 14.86 -14.87
CA TYR A 79 -6.38 14.17 -16.14
C TYR A 79 -7.50 13.12 -16.09
N ILE A 80 -7.48 12.24 -15.09
CA ILE A 80 -8.51 11.21 -14.90
C ILE A 80 -9.90 11.86 -14.76
N ASN A 81 -10.00 12.93 -13.97
CA ASN A 81 -11.26 13.65 -13.76
C ASN A 81 -11.80 14.23 -15.06
N GLU A 82 -10.94 14.81 -15.92
CA GLU A 82 -11.35 15.29 -17.23
C GLU A 82 -11.83 14.15 -18.14
N CYS A 83 -11.11 13.02 -18.18
CA CYS A 83 -11.54 11.84 -18.94
C CYS A 83 -12.91 11.32 -18.50
N VAL A 84 -13.13 11.21 -17.18
CA VAL A 84 -14.40 10.77 -16.60
C VAL A 84 -15.53 11.75 -16.93
N LYS A 85 -15.28 13.06 -16.87
CA LYS A 85 -16.26 14.08 -17.28
C LYS A 85 -16.69 13.93 -18.73
N ILE A 86 -15.73 13.72 -19.64
CA ILE A 86 -15.99 13.53 -21.08
C ILE A 86 -16.82 12.26 -21.29
N TYR A 87 -16.41 11.15 -20.68
CA TYR A 87 -17.13 9.87 -20.78
C TYR A 87 -18.57 9.98 -20.28
N ASN A 88 -18.78 10.62 -19.12
CA ASN A 88 -20.13 10.82 -18.57
C ASN A 88 -21.00 11.73 -19.44
N ARG A 89 -20.41 12.71 -20.13
CA ARG A 89 -21.14 13.53 -21.12
C ARG A 89 -21.59 12.68 -22.30
N PHE A 90 -20.68 11.90 -22.86
CA PHE A 90 -20.97 10.98 -23.97
C PHE A 90 -22.11 10.00 -23.61
N LEU A 91 -22.10 9.43 -22.40
CA LEU A 91 -23.16 8.54 -21.96
C LEU A 91 -24.52 9.25 -21.90
N LYS A 92 -24.59 10.46 -21.36
CA LYS A 92 -25.84 11.24 -21.28
C LYS A 92 -26.40 11.60 -22.65
N GLU A 93 -25.54 11.91 -23.61
CA GLU A 93 -25.96 12.20 -24.99
C GLU A 93 -26.56 10.96 -25.67
N LYS A 94 -26.05 9.76 -25.33
CA LYS A 94 -26.50 8.49 -25.89
C LYS A 94 -27.83 7.97 -25.32
N ASP A 95 -28.22 8.40 -24.12
CA ASP A 95 -29.50 8.06 -23.49
C ASP A 95 -30.68 8.92 -24.01
N HIS A 96 -30.41 9.90 -24.89
CA HIS A 96 -31.40 10.79 -25.48
C HIS A 96 -31.77 10.47 -26.95
N ASP A 97 -31.18 9.43 -27.53
CA ASP A 97 -31.53 8.83 -28.84
C ASP A 97 -32.23 7.48 -28.66
#